data_AF-A0A965PTT1-F1
#
_entry.id   AF-A0A965PTT1-F1
#
_cell.length_a   1.000
_cell.length_b   1.000
_cell.length_c   1.000
_cell.angle_alpha   90.00
_cell.angle_beta   90.00
_cell.angle_gamma   90.00
#
_symmetry.space_group_name_H-M   'P 1'
#
loop_
_entity.id
_entity.type
_entity.pdbx_description
1 polymer ?
#
loop_
_entity_poly.entity_id
_entity_poly.type
_entity_poly.pdbx_seq_one_letter_code
_entity_poly.pdbx_strand_id
1 'polypeptide(L)' 'MGIQAFTKTGNTVTFAASTSAPTPVQAVSTTIGGNQYRIINSGNVTVFLGYGVNASDATNNAVVVTTTG' A
#
# COMPACT_ATOMS: atom_id res chain seq x y z
N MET A 1 7.52 -25.99 6.93
CA MET A 1 7.51 -25.62 5.50
C MET A 1 7.48 -24.10 5.43
N GLY A 2 8.64 -23.48 5.16
CA GLY A 2 8.80 -22.03 5.24
C GLY A 2 7.94 -21.30 4.21
N ILE A 3 7.35 -20.17 4.62
CA ILE A 3 6.67 -19.27 3.69
C ILE A 3 7.70 -18.81 2.63
N GLN A 4 7.46 -19.17 1.37
CA GLN A 4 8.27 -18.67 0.27
C GLN A 4 8.01 -17.17 0.19
N ALA A 5 9.06 -16.36 0.30
CA ALA A 5 8.93 -14.92 0.16
C ALA A 5 8.19 -14.61 -1.15
N PHE A 6 7.11 -13.83 -1.07
CA PHE A 6 6.33 -13.34 -2.20
C PHE A 6 5.42 -14.35 -2.93
N THR A 7 5.06 -15.48 -2.33
CA THR A 7 3.90 -16.24 -2.81
C THR A 7 2.66 -15.33 -2.76
N LYS A 8 1.98 -15.18 -3.90
CA LYS A 8 0.79 -14.33 -4.01
C LYS A 8 -0.36 -14.91 -3.17
N THR A 9 -0.64 -14.31 -2.03
CA THR A 9 -1.74 -14.70 -1.10
C THR A 9 -2.93 -13.74 -1.12
N GLY A 10 -2.95 -12.80 -2.08
CA GLY A 10 -4.00 -11.79 -2.20
C GLY A 10 -4.00 -11.05 -3.53
N ASN A 11 -4.84 -10.01 -3.61
CA ASN A 11 -4.98 -9.17 -4.80
C ASN A 11 -3.71 -8.35 -5.09
N THR A 12 -3.48 -8.04 -6.37
CA THR A 12 -2.50 -7.01 -6.75
C THR A 12 -3.28 -5.71 -6.88
N VAL A 13 -2.85 -4.67 -6.17
CA VAL A 13 -3.49 -3.36 -6.21
C VAL A 13 -2.55 -2.39 -6.91
N THR A 14 -3.07 -1.70 -7.92
CA THR A 14 -2.35 -0.63 -8.61
C THR A 14 -2.88 0.71 -8.13
N PHE A 15 -1.97 1.58 -7.69
CA PHE A 15 -2.28 2.98 -7.39
C PHE A 15 -1.74 3.84 -8.52
N ALA A 16 -2.64 4.51 -9.25
CA ALA A 16 -2.24 5.51 -10.23
C ALA A 16 -1.98 6.82 -9.49
N ALA A 17 -0.74 7.32 -9.56
CA ALA A 17 -0.42 8.63 -9.03
C ALA A 17 -1.24 9.69 -9.78
N SER A 18 -1.92 10.55 -9.03
CA SER A 18 -2.75 11.64 -9.54
C SER A 18 -2.42 12.91 -8.75
N THR A 19 -2.67 14.08 -9.33
CA THR A 19 -2.51 15.37 -8.65
C THR A 19 -3.49 15.55 -7.48
N SER A 20 -4.56 14.74 -7.44
CA SER A 20 -5.46 14.57 -6.31
C SER A 20 -5.27 13.19 -5.70
N ALA A 21 -5.30 13.10 -4.36
CA ALA A 21 -5.17 11.82 -3.67
C ALA A 21 -6.28 10.84 -4.12
N PRO A 22 -5.95 9.66 -4.67
CA PRO A 22 -6.95 8.69 -5.07
C PRO A 22 -7.64 8.07 -3.83
N THR A 23 -8.84 7.53 -4.03
CA THR A 23 -9.54 6.80 -2.98
C THR A 23 -8.71 5.60 -2.52
N PRO A 24 -8.54 5.38 -1.19
CA PRO A 24 -7.81 4.22 -0.69
C PRO A 24 -8.41 2.90 -1.16
N VAL A 25 -7.55 1.94 -1.48
CA VAL A 25 -7.95 0.60 -1.95
C VAL A 25 -7.55 -0.45 -0.93
N GLN A 26 -8.44 -1.40 -0.66
CA GLN A 26 -8.19 -2.47 0.29
C GLN A 26 -7.42 -3.62 -0.38
N ALA A 27 -6.26 -3.96 0.20
CA ALA A 27 -5.58 -5.22 -0.08
C ALA A 27 -6.27 -6.33 0.75
N VAL A 28 -7.02 -7.20 0.08
CA VAL A 28 -7.79 -8.27 0.72
C VAL A 28 -6.97 -9.55 0.76
N SER A 29 -6.97 -10.19 1.93
CA SER A 29 -6.42 -11.54 2.11
C SER A 29 -7.44 -12.58 1.68
N THR A 30 -6.99 -13.64 1.01
CA THR A 30 -7.80 -14.85 0.79
C THR A 30 -7.38 -16.01 1.69
N THR A 31 -6.42 -15.81 2.59
CA THR A 31 -5.86 -16.85 3.48
C THR A 31 -5.83 -16.41 4.95
N ILE A 32 -5.92 -17.37 5.88
CA ILE A 32 -6.03 -17.15 7.35
C ILE A 32 -4.64 -16.93 8.02
N GLY A 33 -3.59 -16.59 7.26
CA GLY A 33 -2.22 -16.36 7.74
C GLY A 33 -1.72 -14.93 7.54
N GLY A 34 -0.60 -14.57 8.19
CA GLY A 34 0.09 -13.30 7.97
C GLY A 34 0.56 -13.17 6.52
N ASN A 35 0.12 -12.12 5.83
CA ASN A 35 0.46 -11.89 4.43
C ASN A 35 1.65 -10.96 4.29
N GLN A 36 2.49 -11.24 3.30
CA GLN A 36 3.48 -10.30 2.81
C GLN A 36 2.89 -9.57 1.60
N TYR A 37 2.81 -8.25 1.68
CA TYR A 37 2.43 -7.41 0.55
C TYR A 37 3.68 -6.85 -0.11
N ARG A 38 3.72 -6.88 -1.45
CA ARG A 38 4.75 -6.19 -2.23
C ARG A 38 4.13 -4.95 -2.84
N ILE A 39 4.69 -3.79 -2.49
CA ILE A 39 4.35 -2.51 -3.11
C ILE A 39 5.44 -2.18 -4.12
N ILE A 40 5.03 -1.85 -5.35
CA ILE A 40 5.94 -1.48 -6.44
C ILE A 40 5.49 -0.12 -6.99
N ASN A 41 6.35 0.88 -6.88
CA ASN A 41 6.20 2.11 -7.65
C ASN A 41 6.75 1.86 -9.06
N SER A 42 5.88 1.80 -10.06
CA SER A 42 6.26 1.54 -11.45
C SER A 42 6.63 2.82 -12.22
N GLY A 43 6.45 4.00 -11.61
CA GLY A 43 6.82 5.29 -12.19
C GLY A 43 8.12 5.85 -11.62
N ASN A 44 8.47 7.05 -12.07
CA ASN A 44 9.72 7.73 -11.71
C ASN A 44 9.54 8.79 -10.61
N VAL A 45 8.31 9.03 -10.17
CA VAL A 45 7.96 10.06 -9.17
C VAL A 45 7.85 9.41 -7.80
N THR A 46 8.41 10.05 -6.77
CA THR A 46 8.25 9.61 -5.38
C THR A 46 6.78 9.67 -4.97
N VAL A 47 6.28 8.60 -4.36
CA VAL A 47 4.92 8.51 -3.83
C VAL A 47 5.00 8.34 -2.31
N PHE A 48 4.21 9.12 -1.59
CA PHE A 48 3.98 8.90 -0.16
C PHE A 48 2.75 8.00 -0.01
N LEU A 49 2.92 6.86 0.65
CA LEU A 49 1.85 5.88 0.86
C LEU A 49 1.45 5.84 2.33
N GLY A 50 0.18 6.15 2.59
CA GLY A 50 -0.46 5.88 3.88
C GLY A 50 -1.12 4.51 3.89
N TYR A 51 -1.07 3.83 5.04
CA TYR A 51 -1.81 2.59 5.28
C TYR A 51 -2.60 2.70 6.59
N GLY A 52 -3.69 1.96 6.69
CA GLY A 52 -4.57 1.98 7.86
C GLY A 52 -5.61 0.87 7.82
N VAL A 53 -6.32 0.67 8.93
CA VAL A 53 -7.38 -0.35 9.03
C VAL A 53 -8.64 0.03 8.26
N ASN A 54 -8.85 1.33 8.02
CA ASN A 54 -9.95 1.88 7.23
C ASN A 54 -9.43 2.99 6.29
N ALA A 55 -10.30 3.47 5.40
CA ALA A 55 -9.95 4.48 4.40
C ALA A 55 -9.55 5.84 5.01
N SER A 56 -10.16 6.22 6.14
CA SER A 56 -9.83 7.48 6.83
C SER A 56 -8.39 7.46 7.35
N ASP A 57 -8.02 6.38 8.04
CA ASP A 57 -6.67 6.23 8.59
C ASP A 57 -5.61 6.19 7.50
N ALA A 58 -5.88 5.46 6.40
CA ALA A 58 -4.99 5.41 5.25
C ALA A 58 -4.78 6.79 4.62
N THR A 59 -5.84 7.60 4.55
CA THR A 59 -5.76 8.97 4.00
C THR A 59 -4.97 9.89 4.93
N ASN A 60 -5.23 9.83 6.23
CA ASN A 60 -4.53 10.66 7.23
C ASN A 60 -3.04 10.34 7.34
N ASN A 61 -2.64 9.09 7.06
CA ASN A 61 -1.24 8.66 7.11
C ASN A 61 -0.48 8.93 5.79
N ALA A 62 -1.16 9.31 4.71
CA ALA A 62 -0.55 9.57 3.40
C ALA A 62 0.00 11.01 3.30
N VAL A 63 0.88 11.39 4.23
CA VAL A 63 1.38 12.77 4.36
C VAL A 63 2.75 12.93 3.69
N VAL A 64 2.93 14.04 2.96
CA VAL A 64 4.26 14.46 2.47
C VAL A 64 5.12 14.85 3.67
N VAL A 65 6.34 14.32 3.74
CA VAL A 65 7.30 14.72 4.78
C VAL A 65 7.72 16.17 4.54
N THR A 66 7.32 17.07 5.43
CA THR A 66 7.62 18.52 5.36
C THR A 66 8.72 18.97 6.31
N THR A 67 9.21 18.08 7.17
CA THR A 67 10.31 18.35 8.10
C THR A 67 11.52 17.49 7.76
N THR A 68 12.69 18.11 7.76
CA THR A 68 13.98 17.43 7.73
C THR A 68 14.67 17.65 9.07
N GLY A 69 15.30 16.60 9.60
CA GLY A 69 16.21 16.71 10.75
C GLY A 69 17.55 17.26 10.35
#